data_AF-A0A661HKB4-F1
#
_entry.id   AF-A0A661HKB4-F1
#
_cell.length_a   1.000
_cell.length_b   1.000
_cell.length_c   1.000
_cell.angle_alpha   90.00
_cell.angle_beta   90.00
_cell.angle_gamma   90.00
#
_symmetry.space_group_name_H-M   'P 1'
#
loop_
_entity.id
_entity.type
_entity.pdbx_description
1 polymer ?
#
loop_
_entity_poly.entity_id
_entity_poly.type
_entity_poly.pdbx_seq_one_letter_code
_entity_poly.pdbx_strand_id
1 'polypeptide(L)'
;MFKYIFFLSLIAGIYLSATSTLFPPQNNNPFLKLSLESIDNDNDLFLSFSDIQQRRLKYEKQKQKAKAQERIRQSKRLEEIGNAKIARKKRKKEIQLQILKDQKIAKEKALEQIEYARIFREKMLKKIVSERIILLKQEAQKEAEQKALQESKVKSKTVKHMNIVKNVRKKKKYALVAKKNKRLLTAHIDLSQQKMYVYLEDTLLHKWSVSTARRGYVTPLGEYQPLYLERMHYSKKYHNSPMPYSIFFKGGYAVHGTNSLRQLGKIASHGCVRLHPAHAKSLYTLVRKYGKDNSVIAISR
;
A
#
# COMPACT_ATOMS: atom_id res chain seq x y z
N MET A 1 16.85 -15.20 -3.38
CA MET A 1 16.56 -16.18 -2.31
C MET A 1 15.06 -16.23 -2.09
N PHE A 2 14.52 -17.44 -1.94
CA PHE A 2 13.12 -17.85 -1.69
C PHE A 2 12.23 -18.22 -2.89
N LYS A 3 12.14 -19.55 -3.05
CA LYS A 3 11.26 -20.38 -3.87
C LYS A 3 9.90 -20.53 -3.15
N TYR A 4 8.78 -20.43 -3.88
CA TYR A 4 7.47 -21.04 -3.57
C TYR A 4 6.72 -21.23 -4.90
N ILE A 5 6.64 -22.46 -5.47
CA ILE A 5 5.54 -23.45 -5.39
C ILE A 5 4.27 -23.02 -6.14
N PHE A 6 4.04 -23.57 -7.35
CA PHE A 6 3.02 -24.60 -7.63
C PHE A 6 3.20 -25.16 -9.05
N PHE A 7 3.25 -26.48 -9.13
CA PHE A 7 3.57 -27.28 -10.31
C PHE A 7 2.43 -27.30 -11.35
N LEU A 8 2.82 -27.26 -12.63
CA LEU A 8 1.97 -27.58 -13.77
C LEU A 8 1.47 -29.03 -13.68
N SER A 9 0.15 -29.22 -13.82
CA SER A 9 -0.45 -30.50 -14.17
C SER A 9 -0.41 -30.67 -15.70
N LEU A 10 0.59 -31.40 -16.17
CA LEU A 10 0.71 -31.89 -17.54
C LEU A 10 -0.06 -33.22 -17.62
N ILE A 11 -1.09 -33.25 -18.46
CA ILE A 11 -1.78 -34.48 -18.86
C ILE A 11 -0.88 -35.22 -19.85
N ALA A 12 -0.30 -36.35 -19.43
CA ALA A 12 0.27 -37.34 -20.33
C ALA A 12 0.19 -38.75 -19.71
N GLY A 13 -0.50 -39.63 -20.44
CA GLY A 13 -0.13 -41.04 -20.57
C GLY A 13 -0.34 -41.97 -19.39
N ILE A 14 -1.51 -42.62 -19.34
CA ILE A 14 -1.57 -44.03 -18.92
C ILE A 14 -2.10 -44.82 -20.11
N TYR A 15 -1.16 -45.46 -20.79
CA TYR A 15 -1.38 -46.66 -21.61
C TYR A 15 -1.71 -47.81 -20.66
N LEU A 16 -2.86 -48.47 -20.82
CA LEU A 16 -2.99 -49.87 -20.43
C LEU A 16 -4.10 -50.58 -21.20
N SER A 17 -3.66 -51.56 -22.00
CA SER A 17 -4.34 -52.78 -22.45
C SER A 17 -5.72 -52.66 -23.11
N ALA A 18 -5.72 -52.42 -24.43
CA ALA A 18 -6.71 -53.06 -25.30
C ALA A 18 -6.24 -54.49 -25.59
N THR A 19 -6.58 -55.43 -24.72
CA THR A 19 -6.50 -56.85 -25.06
C THR A 19 -7.67 -57.17 -25.98
N SER A 20 -7.30 -57.37 -27.24
CA SER A 20 -8.03 -58.13 -28.24
C SER A 20 -8.47 -59.48 -27.68
N THR A 21 -9.71 -59.57 -27.22
CA THR A 21 -10.45 -60.85 -27.28
C THR A 21 -11.24 -60.84 -28.57
N LEU A 22 -10.69 -61.57 -29.55
CA LEU A 22 -11.44 -62.16 -30.63
C LEU A 22 -12.69 -62.83 -30.03
N PHE A 23 -13.85 -62.20 -30.13
CA PHE A 23 -15.07 -62.97 -30.24
C PHE A 23 -15.10 -63.46 -31.69
N PRO A 24 -14.92 -64.77 -31.94
CA PRO A 24 -15.11 -65.26 -33.30
C PRO A 24 -16.54 -64.89 -33.74
N PRO A 25 -16.75 -64.52 -35.02
CA PRO A 25 -18.09 -64.32 -35.51
C PRO A 25 -18.86 -65.62 -35.28
N GLN A 26 -19.85 -65.62 -34.39
CA GLN A 26 -20.73 -66.78 -34.26
C GLN A 26 -21.44 -66.94 -35.59
N ASN A 27 -20.99 -67.95 -36.34
CA ASN A 27 -21.62 -68.40 -37.57
C ASN A 27 -22.97 -69.01 -37.20
N ASN A 28 -23.96 -68.16 -36.97
CA ASN A 28 -25.35 -68.53 -36.68
C ASN A 28 -26.07 -68.89 -37.99
N ASN A 29 -25.45 -69.77 -38.78
CA ASN A 29 -26.05 -70.39 -39.94
C ASN A 29 -26.77 -71.64 -39.43
N PRO A 30 -28.11 -71.63 -39.30
CA PRO A 30 -28.84 -72.72 -38.66
C PRO A 30 -28.79 -74.04 -39.46
N PHE A 31 -28.22 -74.04 -40.66
CA PHE A 31 -28.02 -75.24 -41.49
C PHE A 31 -26.74 -76.02 -41.14
N LEU A 32 -25.76 -75.42 -40.45
CA LEU A 32 -24.51 -76.09 -40.05
C LEU A 32 -24.56 -76.66 -38.63
N LYS A 33 -25.68 -76.48 -37.91
CA LYS A 33 -25.90 -77.00 -36.55
C LYS A 33 -26.79 -78.25 -36.55
N LEU A 34 -26.78 -78.99 -37.65
CA LEU A 34 -27.47 -80.28 -37.85
C LEU A 34 -26.47 -81.28 -38.47
N SER A 35 -25.39 -81.54 -37.75
CA SER A 35 -24.61 -82.76 -37.94
C SER A 35 -23.86 -83.01 -36.64
N LEU A 36 -24.20 -84.12 -35.97
CA LEU A 36 -23.73 -84.58 -34.65
C LEU A 36 -24.51 -84.05 -33.44
N GLU A 37 -25.76 -84.49 -33.30
CA GLU A 37 -26.29 -84.90 -32.00
C GLU A 37 -27.19 -86.12 -32.22
N SER A 38 -26.86 -87.19 -31.50
CA SER A 38 -27.57 -88.46 -31.29
C SER A 38 -28.90 -88.66 -32.02
N ILE A 39 -28.89 -89.56 -33.00
CA ILE A 39 -30.08 -90.19 -33.56
C ILE A 39 -30.60 -91.17 -32.51
N ASP A 40 -31.70 -90.82 -31.84
CA ASP A 40 -32.56 -91.75 -31.08
C ASP A 40 -34.02 -91.31 -31.26
N ASN A 41 -34.60 -91.63 -32.42
CA ASN A 41 -36.01 -91.99 -32.67
C ASN A 41 -36.38 -91.86 -34.15
N ASP A 42 -36.72 -93.00 -34.76
CA ASP A 42 -37.08 -93.16 -36.18
C ASP A 42 -38.49 -92.65 -36.57
N ASN A 43 -38.94 -91.48 -36.08
CA ASN A 43 -40.24 -90.94 -36.51
C ASN A 43 -40.36 -89.41 -36.66
N ASP A 44 -39.28 -88.64 -36.50
CA ASP A 44 -39.30 -87.18 -36.75
C ASP A 44 -38.33 -86.73 -37.86
N LEU A 45 -37.90 -87.68 -38.71
CA LEU A 45 -36.98 -87.41 -39.82
C LEU A 45 -37.71 -87.12 -41.14
N PHE A 46 -38.82 -86.37 -41.10
CA PHE A 46 -39.39 -85.77 -42.29
C PHE A 46 -40.05 -84.44 -41.96
N LEU A 47 -39.24 -83.44 -41.56
CA LEU A 47 -39.64 -82.06 -41.77
C LEU A 47 -39.93 -81.92 -43.27
N SER A 48 -41.17 -81.62 -43.63
CA SER A 48 -41.53 -81.47 -45.03
C SER A 48 -40.63 -80.38 -45.63
N PHE A 49 -40.28 -80.51 -46.91
CA PHE A 49 -39.51 -79.49 -47.62
C PHE A 49 -40.15 -78.09 -47.47
N SER A 50 -41.48 -78.04 -47.34
CA SER A 50 -42.27 -76.86 -47.02
C SER A 50 -41.92 -76.25 -45.65
N ASP A 51 -41.78 -77.04 -44.58
CA ASP A 51 -41.44 -76.54 -43.24
C ASP A 51 -40.05 -75.92 -43.16
N ILE A 52 -39.08 -76.53 -43.84
CA ILE A 52 -37.71 -76.00 -43.95
C ILE A 52 -37.72 -74.68 -44.72
N GLN A 53 -38.48 -74.59 -45.82
CA GLN A 53 -38.65 -73.36 -46.58
C GLN A 53 -39.32 -72.24 -45.75
N GLN A 54 -40.36 -72.55 -44.98
CA GLN A 54 -41.04 -71.58 -44.12
C GLN A 54 -40.12 -71.08 -42.98
N ARG A 55 -39.36 -71.96 -42.33
CA ARG A 55 -38.38 -71.57 -41.31
C ARG A 55 -37.27 -70.69 -41.88
N ARG A 56 -36.75 -71.01 -43.07
CA ARG A 56 -35.77 -70.19 -43.78
C ARG A 56 -36.32 -68.80 -44.09
N LEU A 57 -37.56 -68.72 -44.58
CA LEU A 57 -38.25 -67.46 -44.85
C LEU A 57 -38.43 -66.63 -43.57
N LYS A 58 -38.82 -67.26 -42.46
CA LYS A 58 -38.97 -66.60 -41.15
C LYS A 58 -37.64 -66.05 -40.65
N TYR A 59 -36.56 -66.84 -40.73
CA TYR A 59 -35.22 -66.42 -40.36
C TYR A 59 -34.74 -65.23 -41.20
N GLU A 60 -34.90 -65.28 -42.53
CA GLU A 60 -34.51 -64.18 -43.41
C GLU A 60 -35.34 -62.90 -43.13
N LYS A 61 -36.65 -63.02 -42.88
CA LYS A 61 -37.48 -61.89 -42.44
C LYS A 61 -36.99 -61.30 -41.11
N GLN A 62 -36.65 -62.13 -40.13
CA GLN A 62 -36.11 -61.67 -38.84
C GLN A 62 -34.75 -60.99 -39.00
N LYS A 63 -33.87 -61.55 -39.82
CA LYS A 63 -32.55 -60.98 -40.14
C LYS A 63 -32.67 -59.63 -40.86
N GLN A 64 -33.59 -59.51 -41.81
CA GLN A 64 -33.89 -58.24 -42.47
C GLN A 64 -34.44 -57.21 -41.47
N LYS A 65 -35.36 -57.62 -40.58
CA LYS A 65 -35.89 -56.74 -39.52
C LYS A 65 -34.81 -56.28 -38.55
N ALA A 66 -33.91 -57.16 -38.14
CA ALA A 66 -32.77 -56.82 -37.28
C ALA A 66 -31.83 -55.82 -37.97
N LYS A 67 -31.48 -56.05 -39.24
CA LYS A 67 -30.66 -55.11 -40.04
C LYS A 67 -31.35 -53.74 -40.20
N ALA A 68 -32.66 -53.71 -40.43
CA ALA A 68 -33.41 -52.46 -40.51
C ALA A 68 -33.41 -51.71 -39.17
N GLN A 69 -33.62 -52.42 -38.05
CA GLN A 69 -33.53 -51.84 -36.70
C GLN A 69 -32.14 -51.29 -36.39
N GLU A 70 -31.08 -51.99 -36.81
CA GLU A 70 -29.71 -51.52 -36.63
C GLU A 70 -29.44 -50.23 -37.41
N ARG A 71 -29.88 -50.13 -38.67
CA ARG A 71 -29.78 -48.91 -39.47
C ARG A 71 -30.50 -47.72 -38.80
N ILE A 72 -31.68 -47.95 -38.24
CA ILE A 72 -32.42 -46.92 -37.48
C ILE A 72 -31.66 -46.51 -36.21
N ARG A 73 -31.06 -47.46 -35.48
CA ARG A 73 -30.23 -47.14 -34.31
C ARG A 73 -29.00 -46.31 -34.71
N GLN A 74 -28.33 -46.68 -35.81
CA GLN A 74 -27.19 -45.93 -36.32
C GLN A 74 -27.57 -44.52 -36.77
N SER A 75 -28.70 -44.34 -37.47
CA SER A 75 -29.17 -43.02 -37.89
C SER A 75 -29.50 -42.13 -36.70
N LYS A 76 -30.21 -42.65 -35.69
CA LYS A 76 -30.49 -41.92 -34.44
C LYS A 76 -29.20 -41.51 -33.71
N ARG A 77 -28.23 -42.41 -33.63
CA ARG A 77 -26.93 -42.10 -33.01
C ARG A 77 -26.18 -40.98 -33.74
N LEU A 78 -26.22 -40.96 -35.07
CA LEU A 78 -25.62 -39.89 -35.87
C LEU A 78 -26.32 -38.54 -35.65
N GLU A 79 -27.65 -38.55 -35.55
CA GLU A 79 -28.47 -37.37 -35.23
C GLU A 79 -28.13 -36.82 -33.83
N GLU A 80 -28.04 -37.69 -32.82
CA GLU A 80 -27.63 -37.32 -31.45
C GLU A 80 -26.22 -36.68 -31.42
N ILE A 81 -25.26 -37.25 -32.15
CA ILE A 81 -23.91 -36.69 -32.27
C ILE A 81 -23.94 -35.31 -32.94
N GLY A 82 -24.75 -35.14 -33.99
CA GLY A 82 -24.96 -33.86 -34.67
C GLY A 82 -25.49 -32.80 -33.70
N ASN A 83 -26.56 -33.12 -32.98
CA ASN A 83 -27.19 -32.25 -31.99
C ASN A 83 -26.22 -31.90 -30.85
N ALA A 84 -25.45 -32.87 -30.35
CA ALA A 84 -24.43 -32.64 -29.33
C ALA A 84 -23.32 -31.70 -29.81
N LYS A 85 -22.87 -31.81 -31.08
CA LYS A 85 -21.89 -30.88 -31.66
C LYS A 85 -22.44 -29.46 -31.75
N ILE A 86 -23.70 -29.29 -32.17
CA ILE A 86 -24.36 -27.99 -32.22
C ILE A 86 -24.46 -27.37 -30.82
N ALA A 87 -24.92 -28.15 -29.84
CA ALA A 87 -25.04 -27.71 -28.45
C ALA A 87 -23.69 -27.28 -27.86
N ARG A 88 -22.61 -28.05 -28.09
CA ARG A 88 -21.25 -27.68 -27.68
C ARG A 88 -20.80 -26.37 -28.32
N LYS A 89 -21.06 -26.16 -29.62
CA LYS A 89 -20.71 -24.93 -30.32
C LYS A 89 -21.48 -23.73 -29.76
N LYS A 90 -22.76 -23.90 -29.44
CA LYS A 90 -23.60 -22.86 -28.81
C LYS A 90 -23.06 -22.49 -27.43
N ARG A 91 -22.80 -23.49 -26.57
CA ARG A 91 -22.24 -23.29 -25.22
C ARG A 91 -20.88 -22.59 -25.27
N LYS A 92 -20.00 -22.95 -26.22
CA LYS A 92 -18.70 -22.29 -26.40
C LYS A 92 -18.86 -20.80 -26.73
N LYS A 93 -19.81 -20.45 -27.61
CA LYS A 93 -20.14 -19.04 -27.93
C LYS A 93 -20.69 -18.29 -26.72
N GLU A 94 -21.58 -18.91 -25.93
CA GLU A 94 -22.16 -18.30 -24.73
C GLU A 94 -21.09 -18.00 -23.67
N ILE A 95 -20.19 -18.96 -23.40
CA ILE A 95 -19.07 -18.76 -22.47
C ILE A 95 -18.16 -17.63 -22.96
N GLN A 96 -17.83 -17.60 -24.26
CA GLN A 96 -16.99 -16.55 -24.83
C GLN A 96 -17.65 -15.17 -24.71
N LEU A 97 -18.96 -15.08 -24.94
CA LEU A 97 -19.72 -13.85 -24.76
C LEU A 97 -19.72 -13.40 -23.29
N GLN A 98 -19.85 -14.33 -22.35
CA GLN A 98 -19.81 -14.02 -20.93
C GLN A 98 -18.44 -13.47 -20.51
N ILE A 99 -17.35 -14.12 -20.94
CA ILE A 99 -15.98 -13.64 -20.69
C ILE A 99 -15.79 -12.22 -21.21
N LEU A 100 -16.26 -11.91 -22.42
CA LEU A 100 -16.16 -10.57 -22.99
C LEU A 100 -16.95 -9.53 -22.19
N LYS A 101 -18.14 -9.89 -21.69
CA LYS A 101 -18.93 -9.01 -20.82
C LYS A 101 -18.20 -8.72 -19.50
N ASP A 102 -17.67 -9.76 -18.86
CA ASP A 102 -16.96 -9.63 -17.59
C ASP A 102 -15.69 -8.79 -17.75
N GLN A 103 -14.95 -8.97 -18.86
CA GLN A 103 -13.80 -8.14 -19.21
C GLN A 103 -14.18 -6.67 -19.42
N LYS A 104 -15.31 -6.40 -20.09
CA LYS A 104 -15.79 -5.03 -20.29
C LYS A 104 -16.11 -4.36 -18.95
N ILE A 105 -16.84 -5.05 -18.07
CA ILE A 105 -17.18 -4.57 -16.72
C ILE A 105 -15.92 -4.31 -15.90
N ALA A 106 -14.94 -5.22 -15.93
CA ALA A 106 -13.69 -5.05 -15.22
C ALA A 106 -12.90 -3.82 -15.73
N LYS A 107 -12.89 -3.60 -17.04
CA LYS A 107 -12.24 -2.43 -17.66
C LYS A 107 -12.93 -1.12 -17.26
N GLU A 108 -14.27 -1.09 -17.25
CA GLU A 108 -15.04 0.08 -16.82
C GLU A 108 -14.75 0.42 -15.35
N LYS A 109 -14.77 -0.57 -14.45
CA LYS A 109 -14.41 -0.37 -13.04
C LYS A 109 -12.98 0.15 -12.85
N ALA A 110 -12.02 -0.37 -13.62
CA ALA A 110 -10.64 0.12 -13.57
C ALA A 110 -10.54 1.59 -14.03
N LEU A 111 -11.29 1.96 -15.07
CA LEU A 111 -11.34 3.33 -15.58
C LEU A 111 -11.94 4.29 -14.53
N GLU A 112 -13.02 3.89 -13.87
CA GLU A 112 -13.64 4.68 -12.78
C GLU A 112 -12.67 4.91 -11.61
N GLN A 113 -11.88 3.90 -11.23
CA GLN A 113 -10.88 4.05 -10.18
C GLN A 113 -9.76 5.01 -10.56
N ILE A 114 -9.28 4.96 -11.82
CA ILE A 114 -8.28 5.89 -12.34
C ILE A 114 -8.82 7.31 -12.32
N GLU A 115 -10.07 7.50 -12.76
CA GLU A 115 -10.71 8.81 -12.81
C GLU A 115 -10.93 9.39 -11.40
N TYR A 116 -11.36 8.56 -10.45
CA TYR A 116 -11.45 8.96 -9.05
C TYR A 116 -10.09 9.41 -8.49
N ALA A 117 -9.03 8.65 -8.75
CA ALA A 117 -7.68 9.00 -8.32
C ALA A 117 -7.17 10.31 -8.96
N ARG A 118 -7.53 10.56 -10.24
CA ARG A 118 -7.23 11.81 -10.94
C ARG A 118 -7.91 12.99 -10.27
N ILE A 119 -9.22 12.93 -10.07
CA ILE A 119 -10.02 14.00 -9.42
C ILE A 119 -9.48 14.28 -8.02
N PHE A 120 -9.19 13.23 -7.24
CA PHE A 120 -8.63 13.38 -5.91
C PHE A 120 -7.26 14.09 -5.94
N ARG A 121 -6.36 13.68 -6.83
CA ARG A 121 -5.05 14.30 -7.01
C ARG A 121 -5.18 15.77 -7.41
N GLU A 122 -6.07 16.11 -8.32
CA GLU A 122 -6.33 17.51 -8.72
C GLU A 122 -6.83 18.37 -7.56
N LYS A 123 -7.77 17.85 -6.75
CA LYS A 123 -8.24 18.56 -5.55
C LYS A 123 -7.10 18.80 -4.56
N MET A 124 -6.27 17.78 -4.31
CA MET A 124 -5.09 17.90 -3.45
C MET A 124 -4.09 18.94 -3.99
N LEU A 125 -3.80 18.92 -5.28
CA LEU A 125 -2.89 19.88 -5.91
C LEU A 125 -3.43 21.32 -5.81
N LYS A 126 -4.72 21.53 -6.09
CA LYS A 126 -5.37 22.85 -5.93
C LYS A 126 -5.22 23.36 -4.49
N LYS A 127 -5.42 22.49 -3.50
CA LYS A 127 -5.23 22.84 -2.09
C LYS A 127 -3.79 23.26 -1.79
N ILE A 128 -2.81 22.44 -2.19
CA ILE A 128 -1.38 22.73 -1.98
C ILE A 128 -0.98 24.05 -2.64
N VAL A 129 -1.40 24.29 -3.88
CA VAL A 129 -1.11 25.52 -4.61
C VAL A 129 -1.74 26.72 -3.89
N SER A 130 -2.99 26.60 -3.45
CA SER A 130 -3.68 27.69 -2.73
C SER A 130 -2.98 28.05 -1.42
N GLU A 131 -2.54 27.06 -0.64
CA GLU A 131 -1.77 27.26 0.59
C GLU A 131 -0.43 27.93 0.29
N ARG A 132 0.25 27.53 -0.80
CA ARG A 132 1.52 28.15 -1.18
C ARG A 132 1.37 29.60 -1.62
N ILE A 133 0.30 29.94 -2.34
CA ILE A 133 0.01 31.33 -2.73
C ILE A 133 -0.19 32.20 -1.48
N ILE A 134 -0.92 31.71 -0.48
CA ILE A 134 -1.14 32.43 0.78
C ILE A 134 0.20 32.69 1.48
N LEU A 135 1.07 31.69 1.57
CA LEU A 135 2.39 31.83 2.17
C LEU A 135 3.26 32.85 1.43
N LEU A 136 3.28 32.81 0.10
CA LEU A 136 4.04 33.78 -0.71
C LEU A 136 3.53 35.22 -0.51
N LYS A 137 2.21 35.42 -0.39
CA LYS A 137 1.64 36.73 -0.07
C LYS A 137 2.08 37.23 1.31
N GLN A 138 2.10 36.35 2.31
CA GLN A 138 2.57 36.68 3.66
C GLN A 138 4.06 37.03 3.67
N GLU A 139 4.89 36.29 2.92
CA GLU A 139 6.32 36.57 2.77
C GLU A 139 6.54 37.94 2.12
N ALA A 140 5.84 38.24 1.02
CA ALA A 140 5.93 39.53 0.35
C ALA A 140 5.51 40.70 1.26
N GLN A 141 4.47 40.52 2.07
CA GLN A 141 4.04 41.52 3.05
C GLN A 141 5.10 41.76 4.11
N LYS A 142 5.69 40.70 4.68
CA LYS A 142 6.79 40.82 5.66
C LYS A 142 8.00 41.53 5.07
N GLU A 143 8.33 41.28 3.80
CA GLU A 143 9.42 41.98 3.10
C GLU A 143 9.11 43.47 2.91
N ALA A 144 7.88 43.81 2.51
CA ALA A 144 7.44 45.20 2.37
C ALA A 144 7.50 45.95 3.71
N GLU A 145 7.04 45.33 4.80
CA GLU A 145 7.13 45.88 6.16
C GLU A 145 8.58 46.10 6.60
N GLN A 146 9.47 45.14 6.31
CA GLN A 146 10.90 45.28 6.61
C GLN A 146 11.55 46.42 5.81
N LYS A 147 11.20 46.58 4.52
CA LYS A 147 11.66 47.70 3.68
C LYS A 147 11.14 49.03 4.21
N ALA A 148 9.85 49.15 4.53
CA ALA A 148 9.26 50.35 5.12
C ALA A 148 9.89 50.69 6.48
N LEU A 149 10.23 49.69 7.30
CA LEU A 149 10.95 49.89 8.56
C LEU A 149 12.39 50.37 8.33
N GLN A 150 13.07 49.86 7.30
CA GLN A 150 14.40 50.35 6.92
C GLN A 150 14.33 51.79 6.41
N GLU A 151 13.38 52.12 5.54
CA GLU A 151 13.18 53.47 4.99
C GLU A 151 12.81 54.48 6.09
N SER A 152 11.93 54.12 7.02
CA SER A 152 11.59 54.97 8.18
C SER A 152 12.78 55.15 9.13
N LYS A 153 13.62 54.13 9.33
CA LYS A 153 14.90 54.26 10.08
C LYS A 153 15.90 55.17 9.37
N VAL A 154 15.96 55.12 8.04
CA VAL A 154 16.80 56.03 7.23
C VAL A 154 16.27 57.46 7.34
N LYS A 155 14.97 57.70 7.13
CA LYS A 155 14.34 59.02 7.32
C LYS A 155 14.51 59.54 8.75
N SER A 156 14.34 58.70 9.76
CA SER A 156 14.59 59.02 11.18
C SER A 156 16.04 59.38 11.44
N LYS A 157 17.01 58.70 10.80
CA LYS A 157 18.43 59.05 10.83
C LYS A 157 18.71 60.36 10.10
N THR A 158 18.08 60.64 8.97
CA THR A 158 18.22 61.90 8.22
C THR A 158 17.66 63.09 9.02
N VAL A 159 16.47 62.94 9.63
CA VAL A 159 15.88 63.94 10.55
C VAL A 159 16.71 64.09 11.83
N LYS A 160 17.28 62.99 12.36
CA LYS A 160 18.26 63.07 13.46
C LYS A 160 19.56 63.74 13.03
N HIS A 161 20.06 63.54 11.81
CA HIS A 161 21.26 64.22 11.31
C HIS A 161 21.01 65.74 11.20
N MET A 162 19.81 66.14 10.78
CA MET A 162 19.34 67.53 10.80
C MET A 162 19.25 68.11 12.22
N ASN A 163 19.01 67.28 13.25
CA ASN A 163 18.99 67.67 14.66
C ASN A 163 20.34 67.45 15.41
N ILE A 164 21.30 66.71 14.84
CA ILE A 164 22.62 66.40 15.44
C ILE A 164 23.65 67.50 15.19
N VAL A 165 23.42 68.39 14.21
CA VAL A 165 24.14 69.69 14.18
C VAL A 165 23.95 70.45 15.51
N LYS A 166 22.95 70.09 16.33
CA LYS A 166 22.65 70.81 17.58
C LYS A 166 23.18 70.20 18.88
N ASN A 167 23.74 68.99 18.99
CA ASN A 167 24.12 68.49 20.33
C ASN A 167 25.28 67.46 20.41
N VAL A 168 26.43 67.94 20.92
CA VAL A 168 27.78 67.33 20.94
C VAL A 168 28.16 66.55 22.22
N ARG A 169 27.41 66.61 23.32
CA ARG A 169 27.92 66.13 24.63
C ARG A 169 27.07 64.98 25.19
N LYS A 170 27.73 63.94 25.73
CA LYS A 170 27.16 62.82 26.53
C LYS A 170 26.49 61.65 25.79
N LYS A 171 27.21 60.75 25.09
CA LYS A 171 26.73 59.33 24.94
C LYS A 171 27.72 58.29 24.37
N LYS A 172 29.05 58.50 24.44
CA LYS A 172 30.04 57.62 23.80
C LYS A 172 30.25 56.23 24.44
N LYS A 173 29.65 55.92 25.60
CA LYS A 173 29.93 54.67 26.36
C LYS A 173 28.96 53.49 26.11
N TYR A 174 27.78 53.72 25.53
CA TYR A 174 26.72 52.68 25.49
C TYR A 174 26.38 52.14 24.08
N ALA A 175 26.98 52.65 23.01
CA ALA A 175 26.53 52.37 21.64
C ALA A 175 27.22 51.17 20.95
N LEU A 176 28.26 50.58 21.53
CA LEU A 176 28.98 49.43 20.95
C LEU A 176 28.26 48.06 21.16
N VAL A 177 27.17 48.03 21.92
CA VAL A 177 26.53 46.76 22.35
C VAL A 177 25.35 46.31 21.48
N ALA A 178 24.78 47.19 20.63
CA ALA A 178 23.51 46.92 19.94
C ALA A 178 23.64 46.31 18.52
N LYS A 179 24.67 45.49 18.26
CA LYS A 179 24.88 44.81 16.97
C LYS A 179 24.98 43.29 17.16
N LYS A 180 23.84 42.58 17.24
CA LYS A 180 23.61 41.10 17.15
C LYS A 180 22.22 40.79 17.73
N ASN A 181 21.32 39.90 17.30
CA ASN A 181 21.26 38.74 16.40
C ASN A 181 19.77 38.60 15.95
N LYS A 182 19.47 38.28 14.69
CA LYS A 182 18.10 37.96 14.25
C LYS A 182 17.78 36.51 14.68
N ARG A 183 17.17 36.33 15.86
CA ARG A 183 16.71 35.03 16.36
C ARG A 183 15.44 34.63 15.61
N LEU A 184 15.51 33.59 14.80
CA LEU A 184 14.40 33.18 13.93
C LEU A 184 13.57 32.06 14.54
N LEU A 185 14.18 31.08 15.21
CA LEU A 185 13.47 29.96 15.84
C LEU A 185 13.74 29.96 17.34
N THR A 186 12.70 29.94 18.17
CA THR A 186 12.85 29.89 19.63
C THR A 186 12.08 28.70 20.19
N ALA A 187 12.78 27.77 20.82
CA ALA A 187 12.20 26.74 21.67
C ALA A 187 12.25 27.21 23.12
N HIS A 188 11.15 27.78 23.59
CA HIS A 188 10.99 28.23 24.98
C HIS A 188 10.46 27.09 25.85
N ILE A 189 11.22 26.69 26.86
CA ILE A 189 10.87 25.64 27.82
C ILE A 189 10.56 26.28 29.15
N ASP A 190 9.31 26.17 29.55
CA ASP A 190 8.81 26.56 30.86
C ASP A 190 8.86 25.34 31.79
N LEU A 191 9.76 25.39 32.77
CA LEU A 191 9.95 24.32 33.74
C LEU A 191 8.79 24.22 34.75
N SER A 192 8.12 25.33 35.06
CA SER A 192 6.99 25.37 35.98
C SER A 192 5.75 24.71 35.38
N GLN A 193 5.53 24.94 34.09
CA GLN A 193 4.41 24.35 33.35
C GLN A 193 4.72 22.99 32.72
N GLN A 194 5.99 22.55 32.73
CA GLN A 194 6.47 21.37 32.00
C GLN A 194 6.04 21.40 30.53
N LYS A 195 6.20 22.56 29.88
CA LYS A 195 5.83 22.76 28.47
C LYS A 195 6.95 23.40 27.68
N MET A 196 6.99 23.06 26.40
CA MET A 196 7.78 23.73 25.39
C MET A 196 6.86 24.44 24.41
N TYR A 197 7.17 25.70 24.17
CA TYR A 197 6.58 26.56 23.17
C TYR A 197 7.60 26.79 22.07
N VAL A 198 7.25 26.44 20.84
CA VAL A 198 8.12 26.64 19.69
C VAL A 198 7.60 27.80 18.87
N TYR A 199 8.40 28.86 18.79
CA TYR A 199 8.11 30.07 18.05
C TYR A 199 8.98 30.13 16.79
N LEU A 200 8.40 30.61 15.70
CA LEU A 200 9.13 31.09 14.54
C LEU A 200 8.88 32.60 14.46
N GLU A 201 9.95 33.37 14.62
CA GLU A 201 9.90 34.80 14.94
C GLU A 201 9.03 34.99 16.18
N ASP A 202 7.94 35.73 16.07
CA ASP A 202 6.99 35.98 17.16
C ASP A 202 5.73 35.09 17.07
N THR A 203 5.67 34.17 16.10
CA THR A 203 4.51 33.29 15.90
C THR A 203 4.66 31.96 16.62
N LEU A 204 3.74 31.64 17.53
CA LEU A 204 3.69 30.34 18.19
C LEU A 204 3.27 29.24 17.20
N LEU A 205 4.17 28.31 16.89
CA LEU A 205 3.90 27.18 16.00
C LEU A 205 3.36 25.97 16.76
N HIS A 206 3.97 25.66 17.91
CA HIS A 206 3.68 24.42 18.63
C HIS A 206 3.75 24.60 20.14
N LYS A 207 2.94 23.80 20.84
CA LYS A 207 2.92 23.67 22.29
C LYS A 207 2.99 22.19 22.66
N TRP A 208 4.03 21.79 23.38
CA TRP A 208 4.28 20.38 23.68
C TRP A 208 4.59 20.17 25.16
N SER A 209 4.08 19.08 25.74
CA SER A 209 4.50 18.64 27.07
C SER A 209 5.95 18.16 27.03
N VAL A 210 6.74 18.59 28.02
CA VAL A 210 8.12 18.12 28.22
C VAL A 210 8.24 17.36 29.54
N SER A 211 9.33 16.63 29.71
CA SER A 211 9.75 16.11 31.02
C SER A 211 11.18 16.54 31.30
N THR A 212 11.37 17.35 32.34
CA THR A 212 12.68 17.92 32.72
C THR A 212 13.19 17.31 34.03
N ALA A 213 14.28 17.86 34.58
CA ALA A 213 15.01 17.27 35.69
C ALA A 213 14.13 17.06 36.94
N ARG A 214 14.21 15.85 37.52
CA ARG A 214 13.63 15.54 38.84
C ARG A 214 14.50 16.09 39.97
N ARG A 215 13.96 16.08 41.21
CA ARG A 215 14.70 16.44 42.43
C ARG A 215 16.04 15.69 42.50
N GLY A 216 17.12 16.42 42.81
CA GLY A 216 18.50 15.91 42.80
C GLY A 216 19.23 16.10 41.47
N TYR A 217 18.54 16.57 40.41
CA TYR A 217 19.12 16.92 39.11
C TYR A 217 18.69 18.32 38.69
N VAL A 218 19.38 18.92 37.72
CA VAL A 218 19.12 20.29 37.26
C VAL A 218 19.00 20.33 35.75
N THR A 219 17.93 20.95 35.26
CA THR A 219 17.88 21.46 33.88
C THR A 219 18.36 22.91 33.92
N PRO A 220 19.48 23.27 33.27
CA PRO A 220 20.10 24.57 33.46
C PRO A 220 19.25 25.68 32.84
N LEU A 221 18.91 26.70 33.63
CA LEU A 221 18.17 27.88 33.17
C LEU A 221 19.04 28.73 32.23
N GLY A 222 18.39 29.56 31.41
CA GLY A 222 19.04 30.52 30.53
C GLY A 222 18.74 30.27 29.05
N GLU A 223 19.42 31.03 28.19
CA GLU A 223 19.31 30.92 26.74
C GLU A 223 20.54 30.23 26.17
N TYR A 224 20.31 29.26 25.30
CA TYR A 224 21.35 28.44 24.70
C TYR A 224 21.17 28.38 23.19
N GLN A 225 22.28 28.40 22.46
CA GLN A 225 22.27 28.05 21.03
C GLN A 225 22.46 26.55 20.88
N PRO A 226 21.77 25.89 19.93
CA PRO A 226 22.08 24.51 19.56
C PRO A 226 23.56 24.36 19.16
N LEU A 227 24.28 23.49 19.83
CA LEU A 227 25.68 23.19 19.55
C LEU A 227 25.80 22.23 18.37
N TYR A 228 25.14 21.08 18.46
CA TYR A 228 25.13 20.06 17.41
C TYR A 228 23.87 19.19 17.52
N LEU A 229 23.59 18.47 16.43
CA LEU A 229 22.36 17.72 16.23
C LEU A 229 22.70 16.28 15.88
N GLU A 230 22.13 15.33 16.61
CA GLU A 230 22.27 13.90 16.34
C GLU A 230 20.91 13.26 16.14
N ARG A 231 20.71 12.59 15.00
CA ARG A 231 19.43 11.92 14.72
C ARG A 231 19.14 10.79 15.71
N MET A 232 20.17 10.10 16.18
CA MET A 232 20.06 9.12 17.26
C MET A 232 21.32 9.21 18.12
N HIS A 233 21.14 9.41 19.42
CA HIS A 233 22.21 9.41 20.40
C HIS A 233 21.94 8.33 21.45
N TYR A 234 22.99 7.68 21.96
CA TYR A 234 22.89 6.70 23.05
C TYR A 234 23.69 7.19 24.24
N SER A 235 23.02 7.47 25.36
CA SER A 235 23.70 8.04 26.52
C SER A 235 24.47 6.97 27.29
N LYS A 236 25.80 6.97 27.17
CA LYS A 236 26.70 6.07 27.93
C LYS A 236 26.53 6.22 29.44
N LYS A 237 26.30 7.45 29.92
CA LYS A 237 26.08 7.76 31.35
C LYS A 237 24.79 7.14 31.91
N TYR A 238 23.80 6.88 31.07
CA TYR A 238 22.50 6.35 31.46
C TYR A 238 22.21 5.03 30.75
N HIS A 239 23.12 4.06 30.89
CA HIS A 239 22.95 2.68 30.41
C HIS A 239 22.55 2.58 28.92
N ASN A 240 23.18 3.38 28.05
CA ASN A 240 22.88 3.45 26.63
C ASN A 240 21.40 3.77 26.32
N SER A 241 20.77 4.60 27.15
CA SER A 241 19.40 5.05 26.91
C SER A 241 19.29 5.76 25.54
N PRO A 242 18.31 5.40 24.70
CA PRO A 242 18.13 6.00 23.38
C PRO A 242 17.59 7.44 23.49
N MET A 243 18.19 8.34 22.74
CA MET A 243 17.85 9.76 22.64
C MET A 243 17.66 10.15 21.17
N PRO A 244 16.53 9.77 20.54
CA PRO A 244 16.24 10.12 19.15
C PRO A 244 16.07 11.63 18.98
N TYR A 245 16.56 12.15 17.85
CA TYR A 245 16.47 13.56 17.43
C TYR A 245 17.02 14.52 18.50
N SER A 246 18.24 14.24 18.96
CA SER A 246 18.92 15.01 20.00
C SER A 246 19.46 16.34 19.47
N ILE A 247 19.20 17.40 20.23
CA ILE A 247 19.70 18.76 20.01
C ILE A 247 20.46 19.15 21.26
N PHE A 248 21.79 19.07 21.20
CA PHE A 248 22.67 19.41 22.31
C PHE A 248 22.85 20.92 22.39
N PHE A 249 22.78 21.48 23.60
CA PHE A 249 22.81 22.95 23.79
C PHE A 249 23.77 23.42 24.89
N LYS A 250 24.22 22.52 25.78
CA LYS A 250 25.22 22.82 26.80
C LYS A 250 25.90 21.52 27.25
N GLY A 251 27.16 21.29 26.89
CA GLY A 251 27.86 20.05 27.27
C GLY A 251 27.03 18.80 26.90
N GLY A 252 26.66 18.00 27.90
CA GLY A 252 25.80 16.81 27.74
C GLY A 252 24.28 17.04 27.85
N TYR A 253 23.83 18.29 28.03
CA TYR A 253 22.40 18.62 28.08
C TYR A 253 21.81 18.74 26.67
N ALA A 254 20.71 18.04 26.44
CA ALA A 254 20.02 18.02 25.16
C ALA A 254 18.50 18.12 25.29
N VAL A 255 17.87 18.60 24.23
CA VAL A 255 16.45 18.34 23.94
C VAL A 255 16.38 17.08 23.08
N HIS A 256 15.61 16.08 23.47
CA HIS A 256 15.54 14.81 22.72
C HIS A 256 14.22 14.08 22.91
N GLY A 257 13.92 13.12 22.04
CA GLY A 257 12.78 12.23 22.18
C GLY A 257 12.98 11.17 23.27
N THR A 258 11.91 10.72 23.90
CA THR A 258 11.96 9.66 24.93
C THR A 258 10.96 8.53 24.65
N ASN A 259 11.27 7.33 25.13
CA ASN A 259 10.32 6.20 25.16
C ASN A 259 9.44 6.23 26.43
N SER A 260 9.81 7.01 27.45
CA SER A 260 9.05 7.15 28.70
C SER A 260 7.87 8.12 28.55
N LEU A 261 6.95 7.82 27.64
CA LEU A 261 5.86 8.74 27.24
C LEU A 261 4.94 9.14 28.41
N ARG A 262 4.71 8.21 29.35
CA ARG A 262 3.87 8.44 30.55
C ARG A 262 4.42 9.52 31.50
N GLN A 263 5.67 9.92 31.33
CA GLN A 263 6.33 10.95 32.17
C GLN A 263 6.29 12.35 31.55
N LEU A 264 5.79 12.51 30.32
CA LEU A 264 5.67 13.82 29.69
C LEU A 264 4.65 14.68 30.46
N GLY A 265 5.01 15.94 30.72
CA GLY A 265 4.27 16.86 31.61
C GLY A 265 4.67 16.75 33.08
N LYS A 266 5.64 15.89 33.42
CA LYS A 266 6.14 15.68 34.80
C LYS A 266 7.66 15.76 34.85
N ILE A 267 8.19 16.16 36.00
CA ILE A 267 9.63 16.13 36.27
C ILE A 267 10.14 14.70 36.48
N ALA A 268 10.96 14.18 35.57
CA ALA A 268 11.43 12.79 35.63
C ALA A 268 12.80 12.54 34.98
N SER A 269 13.41 13.56 34.37
CA SER A 269 14.71 13.42 33.70
C SER A 269 15.89 13.63 34.64
N HIS A 270 17.10 13.38 34.15
CA HIS A 270 18.35 13.66 34.87
C HIS A 270 19.01 14.98 34.45
N GLY A 271 18.27 15.85 33.72
CA GLY A 271 18.80 17.13 33.25
C GLY A 271 18.26 17.51 31.87
N CYS A 272 18.30 16.56 30.92
CA CYS A 272 17.83 16.77 29.56
C CYS A 272 16.33 17.09 29.50
N VAL A 273 15.92 17.78 28.43
CA VAL A 273 14.51 18.05 28.16
C VAL A 273 13.96 16.94 27.27
N ARG A 274 13.08 16.11 27.81
CA ARG A 274 12.47 15.00 27.07
C ARG A 274 11.19 15.45 26.38
N LEU A 275 11.04 15.04 25.13
CA LEU A 275 9.86 15.26 24.29
C LEU A 275 9.28 13.93 23.80
N HIS A 276 8.04 13.97 23.33
CA HIS A 276 7.52 12.89 22.49
C HIS A 276 8.41 12.74 21.24
N PRO A 277 8.76 11.52 20.77
CA PRO A 277 9.65 11.34 19.62
C PRO A 277 9.22 12.07 18.35
N ALA A 278 7.92 12.16 18.09
CA ALA A 278 7.37 12.94 16.98
C ALA A 278 7.67 14.45 17.12
N HIS A 279 7.54 15.01 18.33
CA HIS A 279 7.81 16.43 18.60
C HIS A 279 9.31 16.72 18.53
N ALA A 280 10.14 15.82 19.06
CA ALA A 280 11.59 15.92 18.94
C ALA A 280 12.04 15.91 17.47
N LYS A 281 11.46 15.03 16.64
CA LYS A 281 11.69 15.01 15.19
C LYS A 281 11.31 16.34 14.54
N SER A 282 10.16 16.89 14.88
CA SER A 282 9.70 18.18 14.34
C SER A 282 10.66 19.30 14.73
N LEU A 283 11.02 19.44 16.00
CA LEU A 283 11.96 20.46 16.46
C LEU A 283 13.33 20.31 15.78
N TYR A 284 13.86 19.10 15.74
CA TYR A 284 15.12 18.78 15.07
C TYR A 284 15.10 19.20 13.61
N THR A 285 14.00 18.94 12.91
CA THR A 285 13.82 19.34 11.51
C THR A 285 13.76 20.85 11.36
N LEU A 286 13.06 21.56 12.26
CA LEU A 286 13.00 23.02 12.26
C LEU A 286 14.39 23.64 12.50
N VAL A 287 15.13 23.16 13.50
CA VAL A 287 16.49 23.65 13.78
C VAL A 287 17.43 23.38 12.61
N ARG A 288 17.33 22.23 11.94
CA ARG A 288 18.09 21.96 10.70
C ARG A 288 17.70 22.89 9.56
N LYS A 289 16.42 23.20 9.41
CA LYS A 289 15.90 24.05 8.33
C LYS A 289 16.33 25.51 8.49
N TYR A 290 16.21 26.07 9.71
CA TYR A 290 16.46 27.49 9.98
C TYR A 290 17.90 27.78 10.43
N GLY A 291 18.66 26.74 10.75
CA GLY A 291 20.05 26.84 11.17
C GLY A 291 20.19 27.01 12.68
N LYS A 292 21.27 26.42 13.22
CA LYS A 292 21.59 26.46 14.66
C LYS A 292 21.82 27.89 15.16
N ASP A 293 22.53 28.71 14.39
CA ASP A 293 22.90 30.08 14.78
C ASP A 293 21.67 31.01 14.89
N ASN A 294 20.61 30.69 14.15
CA ASN A 294 19.34 31.41 14.16
C ASN A 294 18.31 30.79 15.13
N SER A 295 18.71 29.74 15.86
CA SER A 295 17.85 29.02 16.79
C SER A 295 18.28 29.26 18.23
N VAL A 296 17.30 29.41 19.13
CA VAL A 296 17.53 29.58 20.57
C VAL A 296 16.70 28.57 21.35
N ILE A 297 17.31 27.96 22.36
CA ILE A 297 16.67 27.14 23.38
C ILE A 297 16.65 27.99 24.65
N ALA A 298 15.49 28.54 25.00
CA ALA A 298 15.31 29.41 26.16
C ALA A 298 14.65 28.61 27.28
N ILE A 299 15.25 28.55 28.46
CA ILE A 299 14.76 27.75 29.59
C ILE A 299 14.52 28.67 30.79
N SER A 300 13.26 28.75 31.23
CA SER A 300 12.82 29.60 32.35
C SER A 300 11.85 28.86 33.28
N ARG A 301 11.48 29.52 34.38
CA ARG A 301 10.40 29.13 35.30
C ARG A 301 9.21 30.06 35.15
#